data_AF-T0JSK0-F1
#
_entry.id   AF-T0JSK0-F1
#
_cell.length_a   1.000
_cell.length_b   1.000
_cell.length_c   1.000
_cell.angle_alpha   90.00
_cell.angle_beta   90.00
_cell.angle_gamma   90.00
#
_symmetry.space_group_name_H-M   'P 1'
#
loop_
_entity.id
_entity.type
_entity.pdbx_description
1 polymer ?
#
loop_
_entity_poly.entity_id
_entity_poly.type
_entity_poly.pdbx_seq_one_letter_code
_entity_poly.pdbx_strand_id
1 'polypeptide(L)'
;MSHGFDLNSPLICEGIIGDGCGGGRLFMVQDEVLKAYDPLTKEYFELLKGINNALSIYKSACIVSVVCESETIEFDLSKMKRV
;
A
#
# COMPACT_ATOMS: atom_id res chain seq x y z
N MET A 1 -8.65 10.07 -13.55
CA MET A 1 -8.76 8.60 -13.60
C MET A 1 -7.41 8.03 -13.98
N SER A 2 -6.53 7.84 -13.01
CA SER A 2 -5.22 7.20 -13.20
C SER A 2 -5.43 5.69 -13.21
N HIS A 3 -5.13 5.05 -14.34
CA HIS A 3 -4.94 3.60 -14.45
C HIS A 3 -6.09 2.66 -14.03
N GLY A 4 -7.35 3.13 -14.01
CA GLY A 4 -8.50 2.27 -13.69
C GLY A 4 -8.64 1.90 -12.21
N PHE A 5 -7.83 2.50 -11.34
CA PHE A 5 -7.97 2.39 -9.89
C PHE A 5 -8.80 3.54 -9.36
N ASP A 6 -9.74 3.24 -8.45
CA ASP A 6 -10.43 4.28 -7.70
C ASP A 6 -9.53 4.74 -6.56
N LEU A 7 -8.79 5.82 -6.78
CA LEU A 7 -7.97 6.46 -5.75
C LEU A 7 -8.81 7.05 -4.60
N ASN A 8 -10.14 7.10 -4.73
CA ASN A 8 -11.02 7.43 -3.60
C ASN A 8 -11.34 6.19 -2.74
N SER A 9 -10.95 4.99 -3.19
CA SER A 9 -11.09 3.79 -2.37
C SER A 9 -10.15 3.92 -1.17
N PRO A 10 -10.65 3.77 0.06
CA PRO A 10 -9.82 3.89 1.26
C PRO A 10 -8.76 2.79 1.32
N LEU A 11 -8.90 1.72 0.53
CA LEU A 11 -7.95 0.60 0.44
C LEU A 11 -6.89 0.77 -0.65
N ILE A 12 -6.78 1.96 -1.25
CA ILE A 12 -5.77 2.30 -2.24
C ILE A 12 -5.12 3.63 -1.85
N CYS A 13 -3.80 3.70 -1.88
CA CYS A 13 -3.08 4.97 -1.77
C CYS A 13 -1.91 5.05 -2.77
N GLU A 14 -1.55 6.27 -3.16
CA GLU A 14 -0.43 6.50 -4.06
C GLU A 14 0.83 6.86 -3.26
N GLY A 15 1.94 6.24 -3.63
CA GLY A 15 3.26 6.67 -3.18
C GLY A 15 3.66 7.96 -3.87
N ILE A 16 3.79 9.04 -3.11
CA ILE A 16 4.22 10.33 -3.63
C ILE A 16 5.71 10.27 -3.98
N ILE A 17 6.06 10.72 -5.20
CA ILE A 17 7.47 10.84 -5.62
C ILE A 17 8.16 11.91 -4.76
N GLY A 18 9.31 11.56 -4.17
CA GLY A 18 10.06 12.45 -3.29
C GLY A 18 9.65 12.41 -1.82
N ASP A 19 8.56 11.71 -1.47
CA ASP A 19 8.15 11.49 -0.07
C ASP A 19 9.00 10.41 0.61
N GLY A 20 9.63 9.51 -0.15
CA GLY A 20 10.51 8.47 0.39
C GLY A 20 10.56 7.24 -0.53
N CYS A 21 10.33 6.08 0.05
CA CYS A 21 10.33 4.80 -0.68
C CYS A 21 9.05 4.64 -1.50
N GLY A 22 9.13 3.98 -2.67
CA GLY A 22 7.92 3.58 -3.41
C GLY A 22 7.13 4.71 -4.07
N GLY A 23 7.77 5.86 -4.33
CA GLY A 23 7.18 6.93 -5.13
C GLY A 23 6.78 6.47 -6.53
N GLY A 24 5.62 6.93 -7.01
CA GLY A 24 5.04 6.57 -8.30
C GLY A 24 4.38 5.19 -8.34
N ARG A 25 4.28 4.48 -7.22
CA ARG A 25 3.59 3.19 -7.11
C ARG A 25 2.26 3.33 -6.38
N LEU A 26 1.32 2.45 -6.68
CA LEU A 26 0.06 2.36 -5.95
C LEU A 26 0.18 1.25 -4.90
N PHE A 27 -0.22 1.53 -3.67
CA PHE A 27 -0.33 0.53 -2.61
C PHE A 27 -1.81 0.22 -2.41
N MET A 28 -2.14 -1.05 -2.30
CA MET A 28 -3.52 -1.48 -2.13
C MET A 28 -3.62 -2.71 -1.26
N VAL A 29 -4.74 -2.84 -0.54
CA VAL A 29 -5.11 -4.08 0.14
C VAL A 29 -6.17 -4.80 -0.68
N GLN A 30 -5.86 -6.02 -1.10
CA GLN A 30 -6.78 -6.86 -1.88
C GLN A 30 -6.58 -8.32 -1.46
N ASP A 31 -7.68 -9.04 -1.25
CA ASP A 31 -7.67 -10.45 -0.82
C ASP A 31 -6.82 -10.68 0.44
N GLU A 32 -6.92 -9.77 1.41
CA GLU A 32 -6.13 -9.80 2.68
C GLU A 32 -4.60 -9.69 2.47
N VAL A 33 -4.17 -9.17 1.32
CA VAL A 33 -2.76 -8.96 0.96
C VAL A 33 -2.50 -7.49 0.66
N LEU A 34 -1.48 -6.93 1.28
CA LEU A 34 -0.88 -5.66 0.88
C LEU A 34 -0.05 -5.88 -0.39
N LYS A 35 -0.45 -5.21 -1.47
CA LYS A 35 0.20 -5.25 -2.78
C LYS A 35 0.71 -3.86 -3.13
N ALA A 36 1.84 -3.80 -3.83
CA ALA A 36 2.30 -2.63 -4.56
C ALA A 36 2.13 -2.87 -6.05
N TYR A 37 1.55 -1.91 -6.76
CA TYR A 37 1.39 -1.92 -8.20
C TYR A 37 2.29 -0.86 -8.82
N ASP A 38 3.08 -1.27 -9.81
CA ASP A 38 3.92 -0.37 -10.59
C ASP A 38 3.20 0.00 -11.91
N PRO A 39 2.74 1.25 -12.07
CA PRO A 39 2.01 1.65 -13.28
C PRO A 39 2.86 1.66 -14.55
N LEU A 40 4.19 1.67 -14.44
CA LEU A 40 5.09 1.65 -15.60
C LEU A 40 5.21 0.24 -16.17
N THR A 41 5.47 -0.75 -15.31
CA THR A 41 5.64 -2.16 -15.74
C THR A 41 4.32 -2.94 -15.76
N LYS A 42 3.27 -2.42 -15.12
CA LYS A 42 1.97 -3.07 -14.90
C LYS A 42 2.07 -4.33 -14.05
N GLU A 43 3.07 -4.40 -13.19
CA GLU A 43 3.31 -5.55 -12.31
C GLU A 43 2.79 -5.28 -10.89
N TYR A 44 2.41 -6.37 -10.22
CA TYR A 44 2.02 -6.37 -8.82
C TYR A 44 3.08 -7.09 -7.98
N PHE A 45 3.40 -6.53 -6.83
CA PHE A 45 4.31 -7.08 -5.84
C PHE A 45 3.55 -7.32 -4.55
N GLU A 46 3.53 -8.57 -4.08
CA GLU A 46 2.98 -8.90 -2.76
C GLU A 46 3.98 -8.50 -1.67
N LEU A 47 3.57 -7.61 -0.76
CA LEU A 47 4.43 -7.11 0.32
C LEU A 47 4.17 -7.82 1.64
N LEU A 48 2.91 -8.01 2.00
CA LEU A 48 2.50 -8.62 3.26
C LEU A 48 1.14 -9.32 3.12
N LYS A 49 1.01 -10.51 3.71
CA LYS A 49 -0.26 -11.28 3.76
C LYS A 49 -0.84 -11.27 5.17
N GLY A 50 -2.12 -11.62 5.29
CA GLY A 50 -2.82 -11.74 6.57
C GLY A 50 -3.32 -10.41 7.10
N ILE A 51 -3.72 -9.52 6.20
CA ILE A 51 -4.34 -8.24 6.53
C ILE A 51 -5.85 -8.43 6.56
N ASN A 52 -6.37 -8.79 7.73
CA ASN A 52 -7.80 -9.03 7.91
C ASN A 52 -8.53 -7.72 8.21
N ASN A 53 -9.73 -7.56 7.64
CA ASN A 53 -10.64 -6.42 7.88
C ASN A 53 -9.95 -5.04 7.78
N ALA A 54 -9.21 -4.81 6.69
CA ALA A 54 -8.64 -3.49 6.41
C ALA A 54 -9.75 -2.45 6.17
N LEU A 55 -9.63 -1.31 6.83
CA LEU A 55 -10.50 -0.15 6.72
C LEU A 55 -9.89 0.92 5.82
N SER A 56 -8.60 1.18 5.98
CA SER A 56 -7.88 2.15 5.15
C SER A 56 -6.40 1.85 5.03
N ILE A 57 -5.77 2.40 4.00
CA ILE A 57 -4.33 2.38 3.78
C ILE A 57 -3.83 3.79 3.56
N TYR A 58 -2.67 4.11 4.14
CA TYR A 58 -1.94 5.32 3.83
C TYR A 58 -0.44 5.04 3.89
N LYS A 59 0.33 5.98 3.37
CA LYS A 59 1.77 5.89 3.35
C LYS A 59 2.37 7.20 3.84
N SER A 60 3.43 7.08 4.64
CA SER A 60 4.28 8.20 5.02
C SER A 60 5.74 7.78 4.91
N ALA A 61 6.52 8.51 4.11
CA ALA A 61 7.92 8.23 3.87
C ALA A 61 8.20 6.82 3.32
N CYS A 62 8.73 5.93 4.14
CA CYS A 62 8.96 4.52 3.78
C CYS A 62 8.00 3.56 4.48
N ILE A 63 7.06 4.06 5.28
CA ILE A 63 6.11 3.24 6.03
C ILE A 63 4.76 3.23 5.30
N VAL A 64 4.27 2.04 5.01
CA VAL A 64 2.89 1.80 4.56
C VAL A 64 2.10 1.31 5.77
N SER A 65 1.08 2.07 6.14
CA SER A 65 0.23 1.77 7.29
C SER A 65 -1.14 1.33 6.78
N VAL A 66 -1.59 0.18 7.27
CA VAL A 66 -2.93 -0.35 7.00
C VAL A 66 -3.71 -0.36 8.31
N VAL A 67 -4.77 0.43 8.36
CA VAL A 67 -5.67 0.47 9.51
C VAL A 67 -6.69 -0.65 9.33
N CYS A 68 -6.71 -1.59 10.27
CA CYS A 68 -7.73 -2.63 10.38
C CYS A 68 -8.68 -2.33 11.55
N GLU A 69 -9.77 -3.07 11.65
CA GLU A 69 -10.73 -2.92 12.77
C GLU A 69 -10.09 -3.16 14.15
N SER A 70 -9.13 -4.10 14.24
CA SER A 70 -8.52 -4.51 15.51
C SER A 70 -7.17 -3.87 15.79
N GLU A 71 -6.42 -3.47 14.76
CA GLU A 71 -5.05 -2.98 14.88
C GLU A 71 -4.64 -2.14 13.66
N THR A 72 -3.50 -1.45 13.76
CA THR A 72 -2.84 -0.84 12.59
C THR A 72 -1.57 -1.61 12.29
N ILE A 73 -1.44 -2.07 11.06
CA ILE A 73 -0.29 -2.83 10.56
C ILE A 73 0.63 -1.86 9.85
N GLU A 74 1.88 -1.76 10.28
CA GLU A 74 2.90 -0.91 9.65
C GLU A 74 3.94 -1.77 8.93
N PHE A 75 4.25 -1.40 7.69
CA PHE A 75 5.23 -2.07 6.86
C PHE A 75 6.29 -1.09 6.37
N ASP A 76 7.55 -1.38 6.68
CA ASP A 76 8.70 -0.57 6.26
C ASP A 76 9.21 -1.07 4.90
N LEU A 77 8.98 -0.27 3.86
CA LEU A 77 9.43 -0.50 2.48
C LEU A 77 10.95 -0.49 2.35
N SER A 78 11.68 0.23 3.22
CA SER A 78 13.15 0.28 3.18
C SER A 78 13.76 -1.00 3.71
N LYS A 79 13.08 -1.66 4.66
CA LYS A 79 13.53 -2.90 5.30
C LYS A 79 12.78 -4.13 4.81
N MET A 80 11.77 -3.96 3.95
CA MET A 80 10.88 -5.00 3.44
C MET A 80 10.32 -5.89 4.55
N LYS A 81 9.87 -5.28 5.65
CA LYS A 81 9.33 -6.01 6.82
C LYS A 81 8.27 -5.22 7.59
N ARG A 82 7.43 -5.94 8.32
CA ARG A 82 6.51 -5.39 9.32
C ARG A 82 7.29 -4.78 10.49
N VAL A 83 6.79 -3.67 11.04
CA VAL A 83 7.36 -2.95 12.20
C VAL A 83 6.44 -3.06 13.41
#